data_AF-A0A929HZL0-F1
#
_entry.id   AF-A0A929HZL0-F1
#
_cell.length_a   1.000
_cell.length_b   1.000
_cell.length_c   1.000
_cell.angle_alpha   90.00
_cell.angle_beta   90.00
_cell.angle_gamma   90.00
#
_symmetry.space_group_name_H-M   'P 1'
#
loop_
_entity.id
_entity.type
_entity.pdbx_description
1 polymer ?
#
loop_
_entity_poly.entity_id
_entity_poly.type
_entity_poly.pdbx_seq_one_letter_code
_entity_poly.pdbx_strand_id
1 'polypeptide(L)'
;MRVIDRLVKAIRSAAVYNPDVQVAPACILWPDRDRQWEAIIPRIQIELPELYVLGEYDIEKRTGPAIWLRCVLAGKIPIENETPVENEVNEKKACYRVAENIPIFYLPGFSRQDLRAVESCPDAIKPLAELQYRGVIWSQINAKDWTILSFLKSDQGGLGLDVAQNNNAKNAMQLALYRLLDEDISLLKGKRLDKDYFNTLLTGGDPVRDLLQWLDQGDAFRSSRGENEWVAFVEVCKSQLAFNPQDDGQLSGAEKLAIHEGPWQSIWERYCEAPNRYPNIPANIHKCTMPLELFANAETHGGWPQWNESKEKDLRKALSALGDMPSHEARNRITDLDKSHRERRKLVWVELGKSPLALALRPLAILSEITANP
;
A
#
# COMPACT_ATOMS: atom_id res chain seq x y z
N MET A 1 -16.66 10.64 -3.74
CA MET A 1 -17.57 9.56 -3.25
C MET A 1 -16.76 8.29 -3.21
N ARG A 2 -16.65 7.66 -2.05
CA ARG A 2 -15.72 6.54 -1.84
C ARG A 2 -16.25 5.26 -2.45
N VAL A 3 -15.35 4.30 -2.67
CA VAL A 3 -15.69 2.95 -3.14
C VAL A 3 -16.68 2.28 -2.20
N ILE A 4 -16.49 2.40 -0.87
CA ILE A 4 -17.38 1.83 0.14
C ILE A 4 -18.81 2.40 0.05
N ASP A 5 -18.96 3.70 -0.17
CA ASP A 5 -20.27 4.36 -0.27
C ASP A 5 -21.07 3.76 -1.45
N ARG A 6 -20.38 3.46 -2.56
CA ARG A 6 -21.00 2.80 -3.73
C ARG A 6 -21.30 1.34 -3.50
N LEU A 7 -20.44 0.61 -2.80
CA LEU A 7 -20.69 -0.79 -2.45
C LEU A 7 -21.93 -0.92 -1.57
N VAL A 8 -22.01 -0.13 -0.50
CA VAL A 8 -23.16 -0.05 0.41
C VAL A 8 -24.44 0.27 -0.37
N LYS A 9 -24.39 1.30 -1.22
CA LYS A 9 -25.53 1.67 -2.07
C LYS A 9 -25.93 0.54 -3.02
N ALA A 10 -24.97 -0.13 -3.65
CA ALA A 10 -25.24 -1.21 -4.60
C ALA A 10 -25.91 -2.41 -3.92
N ILE A 11 -25.46 -2.79 -2.72
CA ILE A 11 -26.05 -3.87 -1.93
C ILE A 11 -27.49 -3.48 -1.53
N ARG A 12 -27.71 -2.33 -0.91
CA ARG A 12 -29.06 -1.86 -0.51
C ARG A 12 -30.00 -1.72 -1.71
N SER A 13 -29.49 -1.31 -2.87
CA SER A 13 -30.30 -1.16 -4.08
C SER A 13 -30.82 -2.51 -4.61
N ALA A 14 -30.24 -3.65 -4.20
CA ALA A 14 -30.78 -4.97 -4.53
C ALA A 14 -32.19 -5.18 -3.97
N ALA A 15 -32.54 -4.48 -2.88
CA ALA A 15 -33.86 -4.52 -2.26
C ALA A 15 -34.95 -3.84 -3.10
N VAL A 16 -34.58 -3.01 -4.09
CA VAL A 16 -35.53 -2.23 -4.88
C VAL A 16 -36.37 -3.18 -5.73
N TYR A 17 -37.69 -3.12 -5.55
CA TYR A 17 -38.66 -3.97 -6.24
C TYR A 17 -39.79 -3.10 -6.80
N ASN A 18 -40.52 -3.63 -7.78
CA ASN A 18 -41.72 -2.97 -8.28
C ASN A 18 -42.95 -3.50 -7.51
N PRO A 19 -43.62 -2.69 -6.67
CA PRO A 19 -44.75 -3.13 -5.86
C PRO A 19 -45.97 -3.55 -6.67
N ASP A 20 -46.08 -3.14 -7.93
CA ASP A 20 -47.21 -3.51 -8.80
C ASP A 20 -47.12 -4.97 -9.30
N VAL A 21 -45.93 -5.58 -9.23
CA VAL A 21 -45.67 -6.94 -9.76
C VAL A 21 -44.98 -7.88 -8.78
N GLN A 22 -44.42 -7.36 -7.68
CA GLN A 22 -43.62 -8.13 -6.72
C GLN A 22 -43.96 -7.75 -5.27
N VAL A 23 -43.84 -8.73 -4.38
CA VAL A 23 -43.84 -8.52 -2.93
C VAL A 23 -42.45 -8.05 -2.49
N ALA A 24 -42.39 -7.21 -1.45
CA ALA A 24 -41.13 -6.74 -0.88
C ALA A 24 -40.21 -7.92 -0.49
N PRO A 25 -38.91 -7.86 -0.82
CA PRO A 25 -37.97 -8.91 -0.43
C PRO A 25 -37.78 -8.91 1.09
N ALA A 26 -37.77 -10.11 1.68
CA ALA A 26 -37.61 -10.28 3.12
C ALA A 26 -36.17 -10.03 3.61
N CYS A 27 -35.17 -10.24 2.74
CA CYS A 27 -33.76 -10.07 3.03
C CYS A 27 -32.94 -9.92 1.73
N ILE A 28 -31.70 -9.47 1.85
CA ILE A 28 -30.70 -9.54 0.78
C ILE A 28 -29.75 -10.70 1.07
N LEU A 29 -29.52 -11.57 0.10
CA LEU A 29 -28.50 -12.61 0.16
C LEU A 29 -27.27 -12.14 -0.62
N TRP A 30 -26.10 -12.22 0.00
CA TRP A 30 -24.81 -11.91 -0.60
C TRP A 30 -23.91 -13.17 -0.60
N PRO A 31 -23.98 -13.99 -1.66
CA PRO A 31 -23.10 -15.14 -1.84
C PRO A 31 -21.67 -14.71 -2.20
N ASP A 32 -20.67 -15.38 -1.63
CA ASP A 32 -19.26 -15.21 -1.96
C ASP A 32 -18.51 -16.55 -1.91
N ARG A 33 -18.58 -17.31 -3.01
CA ARG A 33 -17.99 -18.65 -3.11
C ARG A 33 -16.50 -18.70 -2.78
N ASP A 34 -15.76 -17.70 -3.25
CA ASP A 34 -14.29 -17.66 -3.13
C ASP A 34 -13.83 -16.85 -1.91
N ARG A 35 -14.77 -16.39 -1.06
CA ARG A 35 -14.48 -15.64 0.18
C ARG A 35 -13.67 -14.36 -0.07
N GLN A 36 -13.81 -13.75 -1.25
CA GLN A 36 -13.02 -12.57 -1.63
C GLN A 36 -13.31 -11.36 -0.75
N TRP A 37 -14.56 -11.21 -0.30
CA TRP A 37 -15.01 -10.06 0.47
C TRP A 37 -14.82 -10.25 1.99
N GLU A 38 -14.54 -11.48 2.44
CA GLU A 38 -14.53 -11.87 3.86
C GLU A 38 -13.64 -10.96 4.73
N ALA A 39 -12.46 -10.60 4.21
CA ALA A 39 -11.50 -9.76 4.93
C ALA A 39 -11.99 -8.34 5.25
N ILE A 40 -12.96 -7.80 4.49
CA ILE A 40 -13.49 -6.45 4.69
C ILE A 40 -14.85 -6.43 5.37
N ILE A 41 -15.49 -7.58 5.60
CA ILE A 41 -16.82 -7.65 6.21
C ILE A 41 -16.91 -6.92 7.56
N PRO A 42 -15.93 -7.02 8.49
CA PRO A 42 -15.99 -6.25 9.74
C PRO A 42 -16.08 -4.74 9.51
N ARG A 43 -15.39 -4.22 8.48
CA ARG A 43 -15.45 -2.80 8.09
C ARG A 43 -16.78 -2.44 7.45
N ILE A 44 -17.34 -3.34 6.63
CA ILE A 44 -18.66 -3.15 5.99
C ILE A 44 -19.80 -3.19 7.02
N GLN A 45 -19.72 -4.06 8.04
CA GLN A 45 -20.70 -4.15 9.13
C GLN A 45 -20.82 -2.87 9.98
N ILE A 46 -19.82 -1.98 9.91
CA ILE A 46 -19.90 -0.64 10.51
C ILE A 46 -20.83 0.27 9.68
N GLU A 47 -20.78 0.17 8.35
CA GLU A 47 -21.62 0.96 7.43
C GLU A 47 -23.00 0.34 7.18
N LEU A 48 -23.10 -0.98 7.31
CA LEU A 48 -24.32 -1.78 7.19
C LEU A 48 -24.63 -2.46 8.52
N PRO A 49 -25.31 -1.78 9.47
CA PRO A 49 -25.73 -2.37 10.73
C PRO A 49 -26.58 -3.64 10.57
N GLU A 50 -27.32 -3.73 9.47
CA GLU A 50 -28.18 -4.82 9.06
C GLU A 50 -27.45 -6.01 8.40
N LEU A 51 -26.11 -5.99 8.33
CA LEU A 51 -25.28 -7.06 7.76
C LEU A 51 -24.92 -8.12 8.80
N TYR A 52 -25.40 -9.35 8.56
CA TYR A 52 -25.13 -10.55 9.34
C TYR A 52 -24.35 -11.57 8.52
N VAL A 53 -23.50 -12.33 9.20
CA VAL A 53 -22.55 -13.26 8.56
C VAL A 53 -22.92 -14.71 8.89
N LEU A 54 -22.94 -15.56 7.88
CA LEU A 54 -23.03 -17.01 8.10
C LEU A 54 -21.69 -17.53 8.63
N GLY A 55 -21.70 -18.19 9.79
CA GLY A 55 -20.51 -18.77 10.39
C GLY A 55 -20.75 -19.39 11.77
N GLU A 56 -19.68 -19.49 12.57
CA GLU A 56 -19.79 -19.88 13.98
C GLU A 56 -20.52 -18.80 14.79
N TYR A 57 -21.27 -19.23 15.80
CA TYR A 57 -22.11 -18.33 16.59
C TYR A 57 -21.29 -17.33 17.41
N ASP A 58 -21.41 -16.05 17.06
CA ASP A 58 -20.76 -14.91 17.71
C ASP A 58 -21.64 -13.66 17.53
N ILE A 59 -22.41 -13.31 18.57
CA ILE A 59 -23.38 -12.21 18.53
C ILE A 59 -22.70 -10.85 18.32
N GLU A 60 -21.55 -10.63 18.96
CA GLU A 60 -20.79 -9.37 18.89
C GLU A 60 -20.35 -9.08 17.45
N LYS A 61 -19.99 -10.13 16.71
CA LYS A 61 -19.63 -10.03 15.29
C LYS A 61 -20.83 -10.14 14.36
N ARG A 62 -22.06 -10.26 14.88
CA ARG A 62 -23.28 -10.56 14.12
C ARG A 62 -23.11 -11.77 13.20
N THR A 63 -22.42 -12.79 13.70
CA THR A 63 -22.12 -14.02 12.97
C THR A 63 -22.87 -15.19 13.60
N GLY A 64 -23.41 -16.08 12.78
CA GLY A 64 -23.97 -17.32 13.30
C GLY A 64 -24.44 -18.29 12.24
N PRO A 65 -24.86 -19.49 12.66
CA PRO A 65 -25.30 -20.52 11.74
C PRO A 65 -26.60 -20.12 11.03
N ALA A 66 -26.93 -20.81 9.93
CA ALA A 66 -28.14 -20.52 9.15
C ALA A 66 -29.43 -20.48 9.99
N ILE A 67 -29.56 -21.33 11.01
CA ILE A 67 -30.72 -21.31 11.90
C ILE A 67 -30.81 -20.02 12.71
N TRP A 68 -29.67 -19.46 13.12
CA TRP A 68 -29.60 -18.19 13.82
C TRP A 68 -29.98 -17.03 12.90
N LEU A 69 -29.49 -17.03 11.66
CA LEU A 69 -29.90 -16.03 10.65
C LEU A 69 -31.41 -16.06 10.37
N ARG A 70 -32.07 -17.23 10.45
CA ARG A 70 -33.55 -17.29 10.40
C ARG A 70 -34.21 -16.64 11.61
N CYS A 71 -33.62 -16.77 12.80
CA CYS A 71 -34.10 -16.08 13.99
C CYS A 71 -33.94 -14.55 13.86
N VAL A 72 -32.86 -14.09 13.21
CA VAL A 72 -32.65 -12.67 12.87
C VAL A 72 -33.78 -12.22 11.95
N LEU A 73 -34.00 -12.94 10.84
CA LEU A 73 -35.08 -12.64 9.90
C LEU A 73 -36.47 -12.58 10.55
N ALA A 74 -36.71 -13.45 11.54
CA ALA A 74 -37.96 -13.50 12.29
C ALA A 74 -38.10 -12.39 13.36
N GLY A 75 -37.11 -11.51 13.52
CA GLY A 75 -37.08 -10.45 14.53
C GLY A 75 -37.10 -10.99 15.96
N LYS A 76 -36.49 -12.17 16.19
CA LYS A 76 -36.46 -12.83 17.51
C LYS A 76 -35.18 -12.56 18.30
N ILE A 77 -34.19 -11.92 17.69
CA ILE A 77 -32.93 -11.56 18.31
C ILE A 77 -32.98 -10.06 18.63
N PRO A 78 -32.76 -9.66 19.89
CA PRO A 78 -32.69 -8.25 20.26
C PRO A 78 -31.47 -7.62 19.58
N ILE A 79 -31.71 -6.58 18.77
CA ILE A 79 -30.64 -5.76 18.20
C ILE A 79 -30.50 -4.58 19.15
N GLU A 80 -29.28 -4.30 19.63
CA GLU A 80 -28.98 -3.38 20.75
C GLU A 80 -29.41 -1.90 20.54
N ASN A 81 -30.03 -1.55 19.41
CA ASN A 81 -30.50 -0.20 19.11
C ASN A 81 -32.03 -0.05 19.01
N GLU A 82 -32.81 -1.10 19.27
CA GLU A 82 -34.27 -0.96 19.37
C GLU A 82 -34.65 -0.62 20.81
N THR A 83 -34.94 0.66 21.07
CA THR A 83 -35.72 1.02 22.25
C THR A 83 -37.06 0.29 22.15
N PRO A 84 -37.45 -0.52 23.14
CA PRO A 84 -38.69 -1.27 23.05
C PRO A 84 -39.83 -0.26 23.11
N VAL A 85 -40.56 -0.10 22.00
CA VAL A 85 -41.88 0.51 22.04
C VAL A 85 -42.78 -0.51 22.71
N GLU A 86 -42.85 -0.41 24.04
CA GLU A 86 -43.90 -1.01 24.85
C GLU A 86 -45.22 -0.44 24.32
N ASN A 87 -45.92 -1.22 23.50
CA ASN A 87 -47.37 -1.24 23.28
C ASN A 87 -47.65 -1.69 21.84
N GLU A 88 -47.75 -3.00 21.63
CA GLU A 88 -48.83 -3.59 20.82
C GLU A 88 -48.72 -5.12 20.83
N VAL A 89 -49.76 -5.77 21.36
CA VAL A 89 -49.96 -7.23 21.40
C VAL A 89 -50.48 -7.73 20.03
N ASN A 90 -50.02 -7.14 18.93
CA ASN A 90 -50.34 -7.59 17.59
C ASN A 90 -49.15 -8.36 17.03
N GLU A 91 -49.41 -9.58 16.56
CA GLU A 91 -48.50 -10.50 15.84
C GLU A 91 -47.15 -9.86 15.46
N LYS A 92 -46.06 -10.33 16.08
CA LYS A 92 -44.67 -9.90 15.83
C LYS A 92 -44.33 -9.96 14.32
N LYS A 93 -44.76 -8.95 13.56
CA LYS A 93 -44.38 -8.71 12.17
C LYS A 93 -42.93 -8.26 12.19
N ALA A 94 -42.08 -8.95 11.43
CA ALA A 94 -40.69 -8.58 11.28
C ALA A 94 -40.55 -7.07 11.03
N CYS A 95 -39.71 -6.38 11.80
CA CYS A 95 -39.56 -4.91 11.85
C CYS A 95 -38.97 -4.28 10.58
N TYR A 96 -38.78 -5.06 9.52
CA TYR A 96 -38.04 -4.68 8.33
C TYR A 96 -39.00 -4.18 7.24
N ARG A 97 -39.30 -2.88 7.24
CA ARG A 97 -40.29 -2.26 6.31
C ARG A 97 -39.68 -1.36 5.24
N VAL A 98 -38.39 -1.02 5.34
CA VAL A 98 -37.68 -0.13 4.41
C VAL A 98 -36.40 -0.83 3.95
N ALA A 99 -35.92 -0.56 2.73
CA ALA A 99 -34.68 -1.12 2.19
C ALA A 99 -33.45 -0.93 3.11
N GLU A 100 -33.45 0.10 3.96
CA GLU A 100 -32.40 0.37 4.96
C GLU A 100 -32.45 -0.54 6.19
N ASN A 101 -33.58 -1.22 6.41
CA ASN A 101 -33.80 -2.07 7.58
C ASN A 101 -33.84 -3.56 7.23
N ILE A 102 -33.88 -3.97 5.96
CA ILE A 102 -33.94 -5.41 5.65
C ILE A 102 -32.59 -6.10 5.94
N PRO A 103 -32.60 -7.29 6.57
CA PRO A 103 -31.37 -7.97 6.92
C PRO A 103 -30.61 -8.39 5.65
N ILE A 104 -29.29 -8.20 5.70
CA ILE A 104 -28.36 -8.63 4.65
C ILE A 104 -27.60 -9.83 5.20
N PHE A 105 -27.65 -10.95 4.50
CA PHE A 105 -26.94 -12.18 4.87
C PHE A 105 -25.75 -12.41 3.94
N TYR A 106 -24.55 -12.22 4.47
CA TYR A 106 -23.31 -12.56 3.79
C TYR A 106 -23.00 -14.06 3.98
N LEU A 107 -22.77 -14.76 2.87
CA LEU A 107 -22.63 -16.22 2.82
C LEU A 107 -21.23 -16.60 2.29
N PRO A 108 -20.18 -16.52 3.14
CA PRO A 108 -18.81 -16.85 2.73
C PRO A 108 -18.70 -18.34 2.38
N GLY A 109 -18.06 -18.64 1.26
CA GLY A 109 -17.86 -20.00 0.78
C GLY A 109 -19.02 -20.59 -0.02
N PHE A 110 -20.12 -19.84 -0.22
CA PHE A 110 -21.29 -20.32 -0.93
C PHE A 110 -21.63 -19.41 -2.11
N SER A 111 -22.05 -20.02 -3.21
CA SER A 111 -22.51 -19.33 -4.42
C SER A 111 -24.03 -19.29 -4.50
N ARG A 112 -24.55 -18.46 -5.40
CA ARG A 112 -25.96 -18.51 -5.79
C ARG A 112 -26.39 -19.90 -6.26
N GLN A 113 -25.52 -20.64 -6.94
CA GLN A 113 -25.88 -21.97 -7.47
C GLN A 113 -26.16 -22.97 -6.34
N ASP A 114 -25.38 -22.89 -5.26
CA ASP A 114 -25.53 -23.78 -4.10
C ASP A 114 -26.88 -23.54 -3.38
N LEU A 115 -27.38 -22.29 -3.39
CA LEU A 115 -28.72 -21.97 -2.89
C LEU A 115 -29.85 -22.47 -3.81
N ARG A 116 -29.65 -22.43 -5.13
CA ARG A 116 -30.69 -22.83 -6.11
C ARG A 116 -30.81 -24.34 -6.26
N ALA A 117 -29.74 -25.09 -6.03
CA ALA A 117 -29.73 -26.53 -6.14
C ALA A 117 -30.36 -27.18 -4.90
N VAL A 118 -31.68 -27.14 -4.77
CA VAL A 118 -32.41 -27.56 -3.54
C VAL A 118 -32.10 -29.01 -3.14
N GLU A 119 -31.93 -29.92 -4.11
CA GLU A 119 -31.64 -31.34 -3.85
C GLU A 119 -30.22 -31.58 -3.35
N SER A 120 -29.24 -30.78 -3.78
CA SER A 120 -27.83 -30.88 -3.40
C SER A 120 -27.34 -29.70 -2.57
N CYS A 121 -28.27 -28.97 -1.94
CA CYS A 121 -27.98 -27.78 -1.17
C CYS A 121 -27.15 -28.16 0.08
N PRO A 122 -25.97 -27.55 0.30
CA PRO A 122 -25.14 -27.85 1.46
C PRO A 122 -25.88 -27.65 2.79
N ASP A 123 -25.68 -28.56 3.74
CA ASP A 123 -26.41 -28.56 5.02
C ASP A 123 -26.26 -27.25 5.80
N ALA A 124 -25.11 -26.58 5.68
CA ALA A 124 -24.83 -25.30 6.33
C ALA A 124 -25.76 -24.16 5.87
N ILE A 125 -26.23 -24.16 4.62
CA ILE A 125 -27.12 -23.13 4.05
C ILE A 125 -28.53 -23.62 3.75
N LYS A 126 -28.78 -24.92 3.87
CA LYS A 126 -30.09 -25.53 3.63
C LYS A 126 -31.25 -24.84 4.35
N PRO A 127 -31.12 -24.38 5.62
CA PRO A 127 -32.19 -23.63 6.28
C PRO A 127 -32.51 -22.28 5.61
N LEU A 128 -31.57 -21.70 4.86
CA LEU A 128 -31.73 -20.44 4.12
C LEU A 128 -32.20 -20.65 2.67
N ALA A 129 -32.29 -21.89 2.19
CA ALA A 129 -32.59 -22.18 0.79
C ALA A 129 -33.93 -21.60 0.34
N GLU A 130 -34.93 -21.49 1.23
CA GLU A 130 -36.22 -20.85 0.93
C GLU A 130 -36.07 -19.36 0.55
N LEU A 131 -35.06 -18.68 1.11
CA LEU A 131 -34.87 -17.23 0.96
C LEU A 131 -34.52 -16.83 -0.47
N GLN A 132 -34.18 -17.77 -1.35
CA GLN A 132 -34.06 -17.50 -2.78
C GLN A 132 -35.39 -17.07 -3.42
N TYR A 133 -36.52 -17.43 -2.80
CA TYR A 133 -37.87 -17.13 -3.29
C TYR A 133 -38.48 -15.91 -2.59
N ARG A 134 -38.17 -15.72 -1.30
CA ARG A 134 -38.71 -14.63 -0.48
C ARG A 134 -37.79 -13.43 -0.35
N GLY A 135 -36.49 -13.62 -0.51
CA GLY A 135 -35.48 -12.57 -0.52
C GLY A 135 -35.00 -12.26 -1.93
N VAL A 136 -33.93 -11.46 -2.01
CA VAL A 136 -33.27 -11.10 -3.25
C VAL A 136 -31.78 -11.41 -3.16
N ILE A 137 -31.18 -11.93 -4.23
CA ILE A 137 -29.74 -12.21 -4.28
C ILE A 137 -29.03 -11.02 -4.93
N TRP A 138 -28.13 -10.37 -4.19
CA TRP A 138 -27.26 -9.35 -4.76
C TRP A 138 -26.28 -10.01 -5.75
N SER A 139 -26.60 -9.88 -7.04
CA SER A 139 -25.90 -10.55 -8.14
C SER A 139 -25.80 -9.63 -9.34
N GLN A 140 -24.92 -10.00 -10.28
CA GLN A 140 -24.79 -9.32 -11.56
C GLN A 140 -26.05 -9.52 -12.42
N ILE A 141 -26.23 -8.68 -13.45
CA ILE A 141 -27.33 -8.81 -14.43
C ILE A 141 -27.35 -10.21 -15.09
N ASN A 142 -26.18 -10.79 -15.32
CA ASN A 142 -26.01 -12.14 -15.89
C ASN A 142 -26.25 -13.28 -14.87
N ALA A 143 -26.79 -12.97 -13.69
CA ALA A 143 -27.05 -13.90 -12.60
C ALA A 143 -25.82 -14.54 -11.93
N LYS A 144 -24.59 -14.05 -12.18
CA LYS A 144 -23.38 -14.48 -11.46
C LYS A 144 -23.18 -13.70 -10.16
N ASP A 145 -22.46 -14.31 -9.22
CA ASP A 145 -22.07 -13.68 -7.96
C ASP A 145 -21.07 -12.54 -8.21
N TRP A 146 -21.08 -11.52 -7.33
CA TRP A 146 -20.13 -10.42 -7.41
C TRP A 146 -18.77 -10.84 -6.85
N THR A 147 -17.78 -10.94 -7.72
CA THR A 147 -16.36 -10.90 -7.33
C THR A 147 -15.90 -9.44 -7.20
N ILE A 148 -14.82 -9.18 -6.46
CA ILE A 148 -14.24 -7.82 -6.36
C ILE A 148 -13.93 -7.28 -7.75
N LEU A 149 -13.27 -8.09 -8.60
CA LEU A 149 -12.93 -7.70 -9.97
C LEU A 149 -14.17 -7.33 -10.78
N SER A 150 -15.22 -8.15 -10.74
CA SER A 150 -16.45 -7.86 -11.47
C SER A 150 -17.12 -6.59 -10.97
N PHE A 151 -17.11 -6.34 -9.65
CA PHE A 151 -17.71 -5.14 -9.07
C PHE A 151 -16.98 -3.87 -9.49
N LEU A 152 -15.64 -3.88 -9.48
CA LEU A 152 -14.86 -2.74 -9.95
C LEU A 152 -15.02 -2.50 -11.46
N LYS A 153 -15.03 -3.57 -12.27
CA LYS A 153 -15.00 -3.47 -13.74
C LYS A 153 -16.37 -3.23 -14.37
N SER A 154 -17.45 -3.83 -13.86
CA SER A 154 -18.77 -3.79 -14.51
C SER A 154 -19.32 -2.36 -14.58
N ASP A 155 -19.76 -1.93 -15.75
CA ASP A 155 -20.52 -0.70 -15.98
C ASP A 155 -21.99 -0.84 -15.54
N GLN A 156 -22.49 -2.08 -15.54
CA GLN A 156 -23.83 -2.45 -15.13
C GLN A 156 -23.83 -2.88 -13.65
N GLY A 157 -24.15 -1.95 -12.75
CA GLY A 157 -24.25 -2.20 -11.30
C GLY A 157 -22.92 -2.24 -10.55
N GLY A 158 -21.78 -2.13 -11.24
CA GLY A 158 -20.45 -1.96 -10.67
C GLY A 158 -19.93 -0.52 -10.76
N LEU A 159 -18.60 -0.35 -10.76
CA LEU A 159 -17.94 0.96 -10.80
C LEU A 159 -17.45 1.40 -12.20
N GLY A 160 -17.42 0.50 -13.18
CA GLY A 160 -16.97 0.80 -14.55
C GLY A 160 -15.51 1.25 -14.67
N LEU A 161 -14.61 0.70 -13.85
CA LEU A 161 -13.19 1.04 -13.81
C LEU A 161 -12.36 0.15 -14.76
N ASP A 162 -11.24 0.67 -15.26
CA ASP A 162 -10.27 -0.14 -16.02
C ASP A 162 -9.39 -0.94 -15.06
N VAL A 163 -9.70 -2.22 -14.86
CA VAL A 163 -8.96 -3.12 -13.96
C VAL A 163 -8.26 -4.23 -14.75
N ALA A 164 -6.97 -4.43 -14.46
CA ALA A 164 -6.21 -5.53 -15.04
C ALA A 164 -6.76 -6.89 -14.58
N GLN A 165 -6.86 -7.84 -15.50
CA GLN A 165 -7.53 -9.13 -15.29
C GLN A 165 -6.58 -10.31 -15.06
N ASN A 166 -5.26 -10.05 -15.03
CA ASN A 166 -4.27 -11.09 -14.76
C ASN A 166 -4.29 -11.50 -13.27
N ASN A 167 -3.79 -12.70 -12.95
CA ASN A 167 -3.84 -13.23 -11.59
C ASN A 167 -3.06 -12.38 -10.59
N ASN A 168 -1.95 -11.77 -11.02
CA ASN A 168 -1.14 -10.89 -10.17
C ASN A 168 -1.92 -9.65 -9.73
N ALA A 169 -2.65 -9.01 -10.65
CA ALA A 169 -3.49 -7.87 -10.33
C ALA A 169 -4.67 -8.25 -9.44
N LYS A 170 -5.29 -9.43 -9.65
CA LYS A 170 -6.37 -9.93 -8.78
C LYS A 170 -5.90 -10.14 -7.34
N ASN A 171 -4.71 -10.73 -7.16
CA ASN A 171 -4.13 -10.95 -5.85
C ASN A 171 -3.79 -9.62 -5.16
N ALA A 172 -3.11 -8.70 -5.86
CA ALA A 172 -2.78 -7.38 -5.32
C ALA A 172 -4.05 -6.58 -4.95
N MET A 173 -5.09 -6.67 -5.78
CA MET A 173 -6.41 -6.06 -5.53
C MET A 173 -7.06 -6.59 -4.25
N GLN A 174 -7.01 -7.90 -4.01
CA GLN A 174 -7.55 -8.49 -2.78
C GLN A 174 -6.81 -8.00 -1.53
N LEU A 175 -5.48 -7.95 -1.58
CA LEU A 175 -4.66 -7.45 -0.47
C LEU A 175 -4.92 -5.97 -0.20
N ALA A 176 -5.11 -5.18 -1.27
CA ALA A 176 -5.34 -3.74 -1.21
C ALA A 176 -6.80 -3.36 -0.90
N LEU A 177 -7.73 -4.32 -0.86
CA LEU A 177 -9.17 -4.05 -0.83
C LEU A 177 -9.58 -3.16 0.34
N TYR A 178 -9.00 -3.38 1.53
CA TYR A 178 -9.30 -2.58 2.71
C TYR A 178 -8.99 -1.09 2.50
N ARG A 179 -7.85 -0.76 1.88
CA ARG A 179 -7.48 0.63 1.55
C ARG A 179 -8.31 1.16 0.37
N LEU A 180 -8.56 0.32 -0.63
CA LEU A 180 -9.32 0.67 -1.82
C LEU A 180 -10.75 1.11 -1.49
N LEU A 181 -11.36 0.56 -0.44
CA LEU A 181 -12.70 0.96 0.01
C LEU A 181 -12.80 2.46 0.36
N ASP A 182 -11.73 3.04 0.89
CA ASP A 182 -11.69 4.44 1.31
C ASP A 182 -11.26 5.41 0.20
N GLU A 183 -10.81 4.91 -0.95
CA GLU A 183 -10.41 5.72 -2.10
C GLU A 183 -11.61 6.39 -2.78
N ASP A 184 -11.41 7.62 -3.27
CA ASP A 184 -12.43 8.31 -4.07
C ASP A 184 -12.48 7.74 -5.49
N ILE A 185 -13.67 7.34 -5.92
CA ILE A 185 -13.91 6.79 -7.25
C ILE A 185 -13.47 7.76 -8.35
N SER A 186 -13.56 9.08 -8.14
CA SER A 186 -13.09 10.05 -9.13
C SER A 186 -11.58 9.96 -9.41
N LEU A 187 -10.78 9.56 -8.43
CA LEU A 187 -9.33 9.39 -8.57
C LEU A 187 -8.95 8.09 -9.28
N LEU A 188 -9.88 7.12 -9.31
CA LEU A 188 -9.71 5.83 -9.98
C LEU A 188 -10.13 5.88 -11.45
N LYS A 189 -11.10 6.74 -11.79
CA LYS A 189 -11.57 6.88 -13.17
C LYS A 189 -10.48 7.40 -14.10
N GLY A 190 -10.36 6.78 -15.27
CA GLY A 190 -9.35 7.13 -16.28
C GLY A 190 -7.95 6.57 -16.00
N LYS A 191 -7.74 5.86 -14.89
CA LYS A 191 -6.51 5.13 -14.61
C LYS A 191 -6.71 3.63 -14.87
N ARG A 192 -5.63 2.97 -15.28
CA ARG A 192 -5.55 1.51 -15.31
C ARG A 192 -5.14 1.00 -13.94
N LEU A 193 -6.01 0.24 -13.30
CA LEU A 193 -5.78 -0.36 -11.99
C LEU A 193 -5.15 -1.74 -12.17
N ASP A 194 -3.82 -1.80 -12.09
CA ASP A 194 -3.04 -3.03 -12.20
C ASP A 194 -2.34 -3.40 -10.89
N LYS A 195 -1.47 -4.41 -10.95
CA LYS A 195 -0.71 -4.91 -9.79
C LYS A 195 0.07 -3.78 -9.12
N ASP A 196 0.74 -2.94 -9.89
CA ASP A 196 1.60 -1.88 -9.37
C ASP A 196 0.77 -0.77 -8.72
N TYR A 197 -0.40 -0.45 -9.30
CA TYR A 197 -1.35 0.48 -8.68
C TYR A 197 -1.80 0.00 -7.29
N PHE A 198 -2.29 -1.23 -7.18
CA PHE A 198 -2.81 -1.76 -5.92
C PHE A 198 -1.70 -1.90 -4.85
N ASN A 199 -0.50 -2.30 -5.25
CA ASN A 199 0.62 -2.36 -4.33
C ASN A 199 1.06 -0.96 -3.85
N THR A 200 1.06 0.04 -4.74
CA THR A 200 1.38 1.43 -4.38
C THR A 200 0.33 2.03 -3.44
N LEU A 201 -0.93 1.66 -3.61
CA LEU A 201 -2.01 2.05 -2.70
C LEU A 201 -1.78 1.51 -1.28
N LEU A 202 -1.28 0.27 -1.16
CA LEU A 202 -0.94 -0.34 0.13
C LEU A 202 0.25 0.32 0.81
N THR A 203 1.26 0.77 0.06
CA THR A 203 2.45 1.43 0.60
C THR A 203 2.26 2.93 0.85
N GLY A 204 1.04 3.47 0.68
CA GLY A 204 0.75 4.86 0.99
C GLY A 204 1.34 5.87 -0.01
N GLY A 205 1.56 5.44 -1.26
CA GLY A 205 1.74 6.34 -2.41
C GLY A 205 3.16 6.85 -2.70
N ASP A 206 4.16 6.56 -1.86
CA ASP A 206 5.55 6.97 -2.10
C ASP A 206 6.54 5.81 -1.88
N PRO A 207 6.74 4.94 -2.89
CA PRO A 207 7.60 3.79 -2.77
C PRO A 207 9.09 4.15 -2.60
N VAL A 208 9.51 5.33 -3.07
CA VAL A 208 10.90 5.80 -2.91
C VAL A 208 11.17 6.15 -1.45
N ARG A 209 10.27 6.90 -0.81
CA ARG A 209 10.39 7.19 0.63
C ARG A 209 10.39 5.92 1.46
N ASP A 210 9.47 5.00 1.17
CA ASP A 210 9.36 3.75 1.92
C ASP A 210 10.60 2.87 1.75
N LEU A 211 11.20 2.83 0.56
CA LEU A 211 12.48 2.17 0.32
C LEU A 211 13.63 2.82 1.11
N LEU A 212 13.74 4.15 1.10
CA LEU A 212 14.78 4.86 1.86
C LEU A 212 14.63 4.66 3.37
N GLN A 213 13.38 4.64 3.88
CA GLN A 213 13.11 4.29 5.27
C GLN A 213 13.49 2.84 5.60
N TRP A 214 13.19 1.90 4.71
CA TRP A 214 13.61 0.51 4.88
C TRP A 214 15.14 0.35 4.84
N LEU A 215 15.84 1.04 3.94
CA LEU A 215 17.31 1.05 3.88
C LEU A 215 17.95 1.68 5.13
N ASP A 216 17.25 2.60 5.79
CA ASP A 216 17.68 3.21 7.05
C ASP A 216 17.43 2.27 8.25
N GLN A 217 16.23 1.71 8.36
CA GLN A 217 15.73 1.06 9.60
C GLN A 217 15.75 -0.47 9.56
N GLY A 218 15.80 -1.10 8.38
CA GLY A 218 15.84 -2.55 8.20
C GLY A 218 14.65 -3.27 8.86
N ASP A 219 14.94 -4.17 9.81
CA ASP A 219 13.93 -4.98 10.49
C ASP A 219 12.88 -4.16 11.24
N ALA A 220 13.26 -2.98 11.78
CA ALA A 220 12.31 -2.10 12.46
C ALA A 220 11.21 -1.60 11.51
N PHE A 221 11.55 -1.33 10.25
CA PHE A 221 10.57 -0.97 9.21
C PHE A 221 9.61 -2.14 8.95
N ARG A 222 10.15 -3.37 8.81
CA ARG A 222 9.32 -4.57 8.62
C ARG A 222 8.36 -4.79 9.79
N SER A 223 8.83 -4.66 11.03
CA SER A 223 7.98 -4.82 12.22
C SER A 223 6.89 -3.75 12.35
N SER A 224 7.09 -2.56 11.77
CA SER A 224 6.09 -1.49 11.79
C SER A 224 4.95 -1.68 10.78
N ARG A 225 5.10 -2.61 9.83
CA ARG A 225 4.17 -2.83 8.72
C ARG A 225 3.35 -4.10 8.93
N GLY A 226 2.09 -4.05 8.49
CA GLY A 226 1.26 -5.25 8.41
C GLY A 226 1.79 -6.24 7.37
N GLU A 227 1.41 -7.51 7.49
CA GLU A 227 1.86 -8.58 6.58
C GLU A 227 1.56 -8.26 5.11
N ASN A 228 0.35 -7.76 4.81
CA ASN A 228 -0.04 -7.38 3.46
C ASN A 228 0.74 -6.16 2.93
N GLU A 229 1.05 -5.19 3.80
CA GLU A 229 1.83 -4.00 3.43
C GLU A 229 3.29 -4.39 3.12
N TRP A 230 3.87 -5.33 3.87
CA TRP A 230 5.20 -5.87 3.60
C TRP A 230 5.27 -6.61 2.26
N VAL A 231 4.29 -7.49 1.99
CA VAL A 231 4.22 -8.21 0.70
C VAL A 231 4.09 -7.24 -0.46
N ALA A 232 3.24 -6.21 -0.34
CA ALA A 232 3.11 -5.18 -1.36
C ALA A 232 4.41 -4.41 -1.57
N PHE A 233 5.09 -3.99 -0.50
CA PHE A 233 6.38 -3.29 -0.57
C PHE A 233 7.44 -4.11 -1.31
N VAL A 234 7.57 -5.40 -0.99
CA VAL A 234 8.49 -6.32 -1.68
C VAL A 234 8.17 -6.42 -3.16
N GLU A 235 6.89 -6.54 -3.52
CA GLU A 235 6.47 -6.63 -4.92
C GLU A 235 6.67 -5.31 -5.69
N VAL A 236 6.53 -4.15 -5.04
CA VAL A 236 6.88 -2.86 -5.66
C VAL A 236 8.38 -2.77 -5.94
N CYS A 237 9.23 -3.16 -4.98
CA CYS A 237 10.67 -3.15 -5.15
C CYS A 237 11.11 -4.08 -6.30
N LYS A 238 10.51 -5.27 -6.42
CA LYS A 238 10.78 -6.18 -7.53
C LYS A 238 10.38 -5.59 -8.88
N SER A 239 9.20 -4.97 -8.94
CA SER A 239 8.63 -4.43 -10.18
C SER A 239 9.41 -3.20 -10.67
N GLN A 240 9.70 -2.25 -9.78
CA GLN A 240 10.29 -0.96 -10.14
C GLN A 240 11.82 -0.97 -10.16
N LEU A 241 12.46 -1.80 -9.32
CA LEU A 241 13.91 -1.72 -9.04
C LEU A 241 14.67 -3.01 -9.35
N ALA A 242 13.97 -4.06 -9.80
CA ALA A 242 14.54 -5.40 -9.96
C ALA A 242 15.35 -5.83 -8.71
N PHE A 243 14.79 -5.56 -7.53
CA PHE A 243 15.42 -5.79 -6.23
C PHE A 243 14.42 -6.43 -5.28
N ASN A 244 14.85 -7.44 -4.54
CA ASN A 244 14.01 -8.11 -3.54
C ASN A 244 14.51 -7.80 -2.12
N PRO A 245 13.84 -6.90 -1.37
CA PRO A 245 14.21 -6.58 0.01
C PRO A 245 14.28 -7.79 0.95
N GLN A 246 13.48 -8.82 0.68
CA GLN A 246 13.40 -10.03 1.52
C GLN A 246 14.54 -11.02 1.24
N ASP A 247 14.96 -11.16 -0.01
CA ASP A 247 15.97 -12.15 -0.40
C ASP A 247 17.38 -11.53 -0.48
N ASP A 248 17.49 -10.31 -1.02
CA ASP A 248 18.77 -9.62 -1.24
C ASP A 248 19.28 -8.92 0.04
N GLY A 249 18.34 -8.50 0.90
CA GLY A 249 18.63 -7.85 2.18
C GLY A 249 19.09 -6.39 2.11
N GLN A 250 19.22 -5.77 3.28
CA GLN A 250 19.46 -4.33 3.44
C GLN A 250 20.80 -3.86 2.86
N LEU A 251 21.86 -4.66 3.00
CA LEU A 251 23.20 -4.29 2.53
C LEU A 251 23.29 -4.28 1.01
N SER A 252 22.67 -5.25 0.32
CA SER A 252 22.61 -5.25 -1.14
C SER A 252 21.83 -4.04 -1.67
N GLY A 253 20.76 -3.65 -0.99
CA GLY A 253 20.04 -2.41 -1.30
C GLY A 253 20.87 -1.14 -1.09
N ALA A 254 21.66 -1.08 -0.01
CA ALA A 254 22.57 0.04 0.25
C ALA A 254 23.70 0.13 -0.80
N GLU A 255 24.21 -1.01 -1.25
CA GLU A 255 25.18 -1.08 -2.36
C GLU A 255 24.57 -0.58 -3.67
N LYS A 256 23.37 -1.06 -4.05
CA LYS A 256 22.65 -0.56 -5.24
C LYS A 256 22.36 0.95 -5.15
N LEU A 257 22.04 1.45 -3.95
CA LEU A 257 21.86 2.89 -3.71
C LEU A 257 23.16 3.68 -3.90
N ALA A 258 24.30 3.17 -3.45
CA ALA A 258 25.60 3.82 -3.62
C ALA A 258 26.08 3.82 -5.07
N ILE A 259 25.77 2.77 -5.83
CA ILE A 259 26.04 2.66 -7.28
C ILE A 259 25.09 3.57 -8.08
N HIS A 260 23.84 3.72 -7.63
CA HIS A 260 22.83 4.62 -8.18
C HIS A 260 22.59 4.49 -9.70
N GLU A 261 22.70 3.27 -10.25
CA GLU A 261 22.46 2.97 -11.66
C GLU A 261 20.98 2.70 -11.98
N GLY A 262 20.55 3.11 -13.17
CA GLY A 262 19.21 2.85 -13.68
C GLY A 262 18.12 3.48 -12.81
N PRO A 263 17.11 2.72 -12.35
CA PRO A 263 16.01 3.29 -11.56
C PRO A 263 16.47 3.81 -10.19
N TRP A 264 17.64 3.37 -9.70
CA TRP A 264 18.23 3.81 -8.43
C TRP A 264 18.77 5.24 -8.48
N GLN A 265 19.00 5.81 -9.66
CA GLN A 265 19.44 7.20 -9.81
C GLN A 265 18.43 8.17 -9.19
N SER A 266 17.15 8.00 -9.51
CA SER A 266 16.07 8.84 -8.97
C SER A 266 15.93 8.73 -7.44
N ILE A 267 16.22 7.54 -6.89
CA ILE A 267 16.20 7.29 -5.45
C ILE A 267 17.39 7.99 -4.77
N TRP A 268 18.57 7.90 -5.39
CA TRP A 268 19.78 8.58 -4.91
C TRP A 268 19.62 10.10 -4.92
N GLU A 269 19.08 10.67 -6.00
CA GLU A 269 18.75 12.10 -6.09
C GLU A 269 17.82 12.52 -4.94
N ARG A 270 16.75 11.75 -4.69
CA ARG A 270 15.81 12.00 -3.59
C ARG A 270 16.41 11.85 -2.20
N TYR A 271 17.39 10.95 -2.04
CA TYR A 271 18.17 10.86 -0.81
C TYR A 271 19.07 12.11 -0.63
N CYS A 272 19.70 12.58 -1.71
CA CYS A 272 20.55 13.77 -1.70
C CYS A 272 19.78 15.06 -1.35
N GLU A 273 18.47 15.13 -1.63
CA GLU A 273 17.63 16.27 -1.23
C GLU A 273 17.46 16.41 0.29
N ALA A 274 17.51 15.30 1.04
CA ALA A 274 17.27 15.32 2.48
C ALA A 274 18.01 14.18 3.23
N PRO A 275 19.35 14.13 3.18
CA PRO A 275 20.12 13.00 3.69
C PRO A 275 20.01 12.84 5.22
N ASN A 276 19.81 13.96 5.94
CA ASN A 276 19.64 13.96 7.40
C ASN A 276 18.38 13.21 7.89
N ARG A 277 17.41 12.92 7.01
CA ARG A 277 16.24 12.11 7.35
C ARG A 277 16.55 10.62 7.50
N TYR A 278 17.69 10.17 6.97
CA TYR A 278 18.08 8.77 6.92
C TYR A 278 19.51 8.59 7.46
N PRO A 279 19.70 8.75 8.79
CA PRO A 279 21.03 8.83 9.41
C PRO A 279 21.83 7.52 9.33
N ASN A 280 21.18 6.36 9.17
CA ASN A 280 21.83 5.05 9.16
C ASN A 280 22.30 4.64 7.76
N ILE A 281 21.76 5.24 6.69
CA ILE A 281 22.15 4.91 5.31
C ILE A 281 23.66 5.04 5.08
N PRO A 282 24.35 6.14 5.46
CA PRO A 282 25.80 6.25 5.32
C PRO A 282 26.57 5.13 6.00
N ALA A 283 26.12 4.69 7.19
CA ALA A 283 26.76 3.61 7.93
C ALA A 283 26.52 2.23 7.27
N ASN A 284 25.35 2.04 6.65
CA ASN A 284 25.03 0.84 5.91
C ASN A 284 25.83 0.74 4.61
N ILE A 285 25.95 1.84 3.84
CA ILE A 285 26.82 1.89 2.65
C ILE A 285 28.29 1.64 3.04
N HIS A 286 28.73 2.17 4.18
CA HIS A 286 30.10 1.96 4.66
C HIS A 286 30.43 0.46 4.91
N LYS A 287 29.43 -0.36 5.24
CA LYS A 287 29.61 -1.82 5.42
C LYS A 287 29.76 -2.56 4.09
N CYS A 288 29.35 -1.95 2.97
CA CYS A 288 29.41 -2.57 1.65
C CYS A 288 30.82 -2.46 1.05
N THR A 289 31.14 -3.37 0.14
CA THR A 289 32.43 -3.38 -0.55
C THR A 289 32.40 -2.39 -1.71
N MET A 290 33.22 -1.35 -1.63
CA MET A 290 33.36 -0.39 -2.73
C MET A 290 34.05 -1.06 -3.94
N PRO A 291 33.54 -0.88 -5.17
CA PRO A 291 34.18 -1.37 -6.38
C PRO A 291 35.62 -0.85 -6.52
N LEU A 292 36.52 -1.71 -7.00
CA LEU A 292 37.90 -1.33 -7.30
C LEU A 292 37.99 -0.87 -8.75
N GLU A 293 37.95 0.44 -8.99
CA GLU A 293 38.21 1.01 -10.31
C GLU A 293 39.53 1.81 -10.36
N LEU A 294 40.27 1.66 -11.46
CA LEU A 294 41.51 2.40 -11.70
C LEU A 294 41.28 3.92 -11.83
N PHE A 295 40.09 4.35 -12.27
CA PHE A 295 39.75 5.75 -12.54
C PHE A 295 38.60 6.25 -11.67
N ALA A 296 38.71 6.06 -10.35
CA ALA A 296 37.69 6.50 -9.40
C ALA A 296 37.54 8.03 -9.35
N ASN A 297 36.36 8.53 -9.70
CA ASN A 297 36.02 9.95 -9.71
C ASN A 297 34.71 10.23 -8.94
N ALA A 298 34.27 11.49 -8.92
CA ALA A 298 33.06 11.89 -8.18
C ALA A 298 31.75 11.36 -8.80
N GLU A 299 31.75 10.97 -10.08
CA GLU A 299 30.58 10.40 -10.74
C GLU A 299 30.46 8.91 -10.40
N THR A 300 31.55 8.14 -10.54
CA THR A 300 31.52 6.69 -10.29
C THR A 300 31.56 6.33 -8.81
N HIS A 301 32.30 7.10 -7.99
CA HIS A 301 32.50 6.80 -6.58
C HIS A 301 31.86 7.84 -5.64
N GLY A 302 31.12 8.79 -6.19
CA GLY A 302 30.45 9.84 -5.41
C GLY A 302 29.45 9.32 -4.39
N GLY A 303 28.86 8.14 -4.64
CA GLY A 303 27.93 7.47 -3.73
C GLY A 303 28.56 6.70 -2.57
N TRP A 304 29.89 6.67 -2.47
CA TRP A 304 30.61 5.89 -1.46
C TRP A 304 31.25 6.77 -0.37
N PRO A 305 30.82 6.65 0.91
CA PRO A 305 31.47 7.32 2.04
C PRO A 305 32.98 7.00 2.13
N GLN A 306 33.37 5.76 1.87
CA GLN A 306 34.75 5.28 1.96
C GLN A 306 35.67 6.03 1.00
N TRP A 307 35.22 6.26 -0.24
CA TRP A 307 35.97 7.03 -1.23
C TRP A 307 36.16 8.47 -0.77
N ASN A 308 35.09 9.09 -0.27
CA ASN A 308 35.14 10.46 0.20
C ASN A 308 36.09 10.61 1.41
N GLU A 309 36.07 9.68 2.36
CA GLU A 309 36.99 9.65 3.51
C GLU A 309 38.45 9.46 3.08
N SER A 310 38.72 8.59 2.10
CA SER A 310 40.07 8.44 1.54
C SER A 310 40.54 9.74 0.89
N LYS A 311 39.69 10.41 0.12
CA LYS A 311 40.04 11.69 -0.52
C LYS A 311 40.21 12.82 0.50
N GLU A 312 39.45 12.86 1.58
CA GLU A 312 39.70 13.79 2.70
C GLU A 312 41.07 13.51 3.35
N LYS A 313 41.44 12.24 3.56
CA LYS A 313 42.73 11.86 4.15
C LYS A 313 43.90 12.26 3.25
N ASP A 314 43.78 12.03 1.94
CA ASP A 314 44.78 12.43 0.96
C ASP A 314 44.92 13.95 0.86
N LEU A 315 43.78 14.66 0.86
CA LEU A 315 43.76 16.12 0.87
C LEU A 315 44.39 16.69 2.13
N ARG A 316 44.12 16.10 3.30
CA ARG A 316 44.77 16.51 4.56
C ARG A 316 46.29 16.41 4.46
N LYS A 317 46.82 15.28 3.98
CA LYS A 317 48.26 15.10 3.78
C LYS A 317 48.83 16.12 2.80
N ALA A 318 48.13 16.35 1.68
CA ALA A 318 48.57 17.31 0.67
C ALA A 318 48.61 18.74 1.23
N LEU A 319 47.59 19.15 2.00
CA LEU A 319 47.55 20.47 2.64
C LEU A 319 48.63 20.62 3.72
N SER A 320 48.90 19.59 4.52
CA SER A 320 49.98 19.62 5.52
C SER A 320 51.36 19.78 4.88
N ALA A 321 51.60 19.19 3.71
CA ALA A 321 52.86 19.31 2.98
C ALA A 321 53.10 20.71 2.38
N LEU A 322 52.08 21.57 2.27
CA LEU A 322 52.23 22.92 1.73
C LEU A 322 53.08 23.83 2.63
N GLY A 323 53.16 23.54 3.93
CA GLY A 323 53.93 24.35 4.89
C GLY A 323 55.43 24.35 4.60
N ASP A 324 55.95 23.28 3.98
CA ASP A 324 57.37 23.11 3.67
C ASP A 324 57.74 23.61 2.26
N MET A 325 56.76 24.13 1.51
CA MET A 325 56.94 24.54 0.10
C MET A 325 57.12 26.06 -0.05
N PRO A 326 57.85 26.52 -1.08
CA PRO A 326 57.87 27.93 -1.46
C PRO A 326 56.46 28.45 -1.78
N SER A 327 56.17 29.69 -1.39
CA SER A 327 54.82 30.26 -1.47
C SER A 327 54.20 30.27 -2.87
N HIS A 328 55.01 30.29 -3.93
CA HIS A 328 54.52 30.24 -5.32
C HIS A 328 54.09 28.82 -5.73
N GLU A 329 54.86 27.80 -5.35
CA GLU A 329 54.52 26.38 -5.59
C GLU A 329 53.31 25.96 -4.76
N ALA A 330 53.24 26.40 -3.50
CA ALA A 330 52.11 26.14 -2.63
C ALA A 330 50.79 26.67 -3.22
N ARG A 331 50.80 27.88 -3.79
CA ARG A 331 49.63 28.48 -4.47
C ARG A 331 49.20 27.66 -5.69
N ASN A 332 50.13 27.29 -6.57
CA ASN A 332 49.83 26.45 -7.72
C ASN A 332 49.22 25.10 -7.29
N ARG A 333 49.77 24.50 -6.23
CA ARG A 333 49.29 23.22 -5.70
C ARG A 333 47.88 23.32 -5.12
N ILE A 334 47.55 24.42 -4.42
CA ILE A 334 46.18 24.66 -3.92
C ILE A 334 45.18 24.74 -5.08
N THR A 335 45.53 25.45 -6.16
CA THR A 335 44.67 25.57 -7.35
C THR A 335 44.43 24.21 -8.02
N ASP A 336 45.45 23.36 -8.11
CA ASP A 336 45.32 22.01 -8.66
C ASP A 336 44.47 21.09 -7.76
N LEU A 337 44.61 21.23 -6.43
CA LEU A 337 43.77 20.52 -5.46
C LEU A 337 42.30 21.00 -5.53
N ASP A 338 42.03 22.30 -5.70
CA ASP A 338 40.66 22.79 -5.89
C ASP A 338 40.02 22.21 -7.15
N LYS A 339 40.77 22.17 -8.26
CA LYS A 339 40.27 21.58 -9.52
C LYS A 339 39.90 20.11 -9.35
N SER A 340 40.75 19.31 -8.69
CA SER A 340 40.52 17.87 -8.53
C SER A 340 39.42 17.53 -7.52
N HIS A 341 39.20 18.39 -6.51
CA HIS A 341 38.19 18.16 -5.47
C HIS A 341 36.91 18.98 -5.64
N ARG A 342 36.78 19.78 -6.71
CA ARG A 342 35.63 20.67 -6.94
C ARG A 342 34.30 19.95 -6.89
N GLU A 343 34.18 18.83 -7.57
CA GLU A 343 32.93 18.07 -7.67
C GLU A 343 32.52 17.43 -6.32
N ARG A 344 33.50 17.14 -5.44
CA ARG A 344 33.22 16.63 -4.09
C ARG A 344 32.41 17.60 -3.24
N ARG A 345 32.45 18.90 -3.57
CA ARG A 345 31.65 19.94 -2.89
C ARG A 345 30.15 19.86 -3.18
N LYS A 346 29.75 19.13 -4.22
CA LYS A 346 28.35 18.93 -4.60
C LYS A 346 27.78 17.59 -4.10
N LEU A 347 28.63 16.74 -3.52
CA LEU A 347 28.21 15.43 -3.02
C LEU A 347 27.44 15.55 -1.70
N VAL A 348 26.53 14.61 -1.48
CA VAL A 348 25.71 14.47 -0.26
C VAL A 348 26.54 14.46 1.03
N TRP A 349 27.80 14.04 0.95
CA TRP A 349 28.75 14.01 2.07
C TRP A 349 29.04 15.38 2.67
N VAL A 350 28.88 16.45 1.91
CA VAL A 350 29.05 17.81 2.40
C VAL A 350 27.95 18.16 3.40
N GLU A 351 26.70 17.88 3.07
CA GLU A 351 25.56 18.14 3.96
C GLU A 351 25.61 17.28 5.23
N LEU A 352 26.20 16.09 5.12
CA LEU A 352 26.46 15.19 6.26
C LEU A 352 27.74 15.55 7.05
N GLY A 353 28.43 16.65 6.70
CA GLY A 353 29.64 17.11 7.40
C GLY A 353 30.88 16.24 7.18
N LYS A 354 30.87 15.33 6.21
CA LYS A 354 31.95 14.37 5.91
C LYS A 354 32.99 14.89 4.92
N SER A 355 32.84 16.09 4.36
CA SER A 355 33.80 16.70 3.40
C SER A 355 34.29 18.10 3.81
N PRO A 356 34.77 18.31 5.04
CA PRO A 356 35.14 19.66 5.52
C PRO A 356 36.34 20.26 4.79
N LEU A 357 37.35 19.47 4.40
CA LEU A 357 38.54 20.01 3.72
C LEU A 357 38.24 20.36 2.27
N ALA A 358 37.40 19.57 1.59
CA ALA A 358 36.92 19.92 0.25
C ALA A 358 36.16 21.26 0.22
N LEU A 359 35.39 21.57 1.27
CA LEU A 359 34.76 22.89 1.43
C LEU A 359 35.79 23.99 1.68
N ALA A 360 36.75 23.75 2.57
CA ALA A 360 37.81 24.70 2.92
C ALA A 360 38.76 25.03 1.76
N LEU A 361 38.88 24.16 0.75
CA LEU A 361 39.66 24.44 -0.46
C LEU A 361 39.16 25.65 -1.25
N ARG A 362 37.85 25.93 -1.26
CA ARG A 362 37.29 27.07 -2.02
C ARG A 362 37.88 28.41 -1.56
N PRO A 363 37.79 28.78 -0.27
CA PRO A 363 38.39 30.03 0.19
C PRO A 363 39.92 30.02 0.09
N LEU A 364 40.59 28.87 0.27
CA LEU A 364 42.04 28.77 0.10
C LEU A 364 42.49 29.03 -1.34
N ALA A 365 41.73 28.54 -2.33
CA ALA A 365 42.00 28.81 -3.74
C ALA A 365 41.82 30.30 -4.06
N ILE A 366 40.74 30.92 -3.58
CA ILE A 366 40.51 32.38 -3.73
C ILE A 366 41.66 33.17 -3.08
N LEU A 367 42.09 32.79 -1.88
CA LEU A 367 43.21 33.45 -1.21
C LEU A 367 44.51 33.30 -2.01
N SER A 368 44.75 32.12 -2.59
CA SER A 368 45.93 31.86 -3.43
C SER A 368 45.95 32.71 -4.71
N GLU A 369 44.79 32.97 -5.31
CA GLU A 369 44.65 33.85 -6.48
C GLU A 369 44.88 35.32 -6.11
N ILE A 370 44.26 35.80 -5.03
CA ILE A 370 44.40 37.21 -4.59
C ILE A 370 45.84 37.53 -4.21
N THR A 371 46.47 36.66 -3.42
CA THR A 371 47.87 36.86 -2.97
C THR A 371 48.90 36.65 -4.08
N ALA A 372 48.48 36.19 -5.26
CA ALA A 372 49.38 36.03 -6.40
C ALA A 372 49.69 37.31 -7.16
N ASN A 373 48.81 38.31 -7.07
CA ASN A 373 48.98 39.64 -7.65
C ASN A 373 48.82 40.69 -6.54
N PRO A 374 49.88 40.94 -5.74
CA PRO A 374 49.84 41.89 -4.62
C PRO A 374 49.50 43.32 -5.01
#